data_AF-A0A0Q0VK26-F1
#
_entry.id   AF-A0A0Q0VK26-F1
#
_cell.length_a   1.000
_cell.length_b   1.000
_cell.length_c   1.000
_cell.angle_alpha   90.00
_cell.angle_beta   90.00
_cell.angle_gamma   90.00
#
_symmetry.space_group_name_H-M   'P 1'
#
loop_
_entity.id
_entity.type
_entity.pdbx_description
1 polymer ?
#
loop_
_entity_poly.entity_id
_entity_poly.type
_entity_poly.pdbx_seq_one_letter_code
_entity_poly.pdbx_strand_id
1 'polypeptide(L)'
;MQNNNSFKKVLNLPYLVRALLFFMACYMVFWVVTHLSWWFLIEKAGIEIKKLSPQYWPAFIFVFVFFFLPCLYFFCSLVAKRFLTINYSKLVLYMGCTFFGAMWYEIILDTLFVKFVGQPGWLYKVWPIHYGYTSGVGMFMWPLYGFFVFCMNSAIEINSKLAYIKNGAAKTYLFALDAMALEILANIFSISLFHTYLFYYLPGDLRHFTTIQIFIPYLFACGLGAITSLFLERLKKNHFIIGLIFYLAGVISLFWLA
;
A
#
# COMPACT_ATOMS: atom_id res chain seq x y z
N MET A 1 -26.27 -1.53 13.21
CA MET A 1 -26.50 -2.68 12.32
C MET A 1 -26.31 -2.22 10.88
N GLN A 2 -25.19 -2.56 10.23
CA GLN A 2 -25.00 -2.29 8.80
C GLN A 2 -25.91 -3.20 8.00
N ASN A 3 -26.64 -2.60 7.05
CA ASN A 3 -27.69 -3.22 6.26
C ASN A 3 -27.13 -4.37 5.39
N ASN A 4 -27.54 -5.61 5.64
CA ASN A 4 -27.19 -6.80 4.85
C ASN A 4 -27.55 -6.69 3.35
N ASN A 5 -28.26 -5.64 2.93
CA ASN A 5 -28.53 -5.35 1.52
C ASN A 5 -27.36 -4.71 0.75
N SER A 6 -26.22 -4.35 1.37
CA SER A 6 -25.11 -3.74 0.62
C SER A 6 -24.39 -4.76 -0.28
N PHE A 7 -24.20 -6.00 0.19
CA PHE A 7 -23.47 -7.03 -0.56
C PHE A 7 -24.24 -7.47 -1.82
N LYS A 8 -25.58 -7.59 -1.73
CA LYS A 8 -26.45 -7.85 -2.88
C LYS A 8 -26.45 -6.71 -3.92
N LYS A 9 -26.21 -5.46 -3.49
CA LYS A 9 -26.08 -4.32 -4.40
C LYS A 9 -24.73 -4.28 -5.14
N VAL A 10 -23.65 -4.79 -4.55
CA VAL A 10 -22.32 -4.84 -5.18
C VAL A 10 -22.30 -5.87 -6.32
N LEU A 11 -23.03 -6.98 -6.19
CA LEU A 11 -23.19 -8.00 -7.23
C LEU A 11 -24.23 -7.64 -8.31
N ASN A 12 -24.86 -6.47 -8.21
CA ASN A 12 -25.79 -6.01 -9.22
C ASN A 12 -25.00 -5.54 -10.46
N LEU A 13 -25.33 -6.10 -11.62
CA LEU A 13 -24.58 -5.95 -12.88
C LEU A 13 -24.16 -4.49 -13.21
N PRO A 14 -25.02 -3.46 -13.05
CA PRO A 14 -24.61 -2.08 -13.34
C PRO A 14 -23.51 -1.54 -12.41
N TYR A 15 -23.48 -1.97 -11.14
CA TYR A 15 -22.44 -1.55 -10.20
C TYR A 15 -21.11 -2.25 -10.51
N LEU A 16 -21.16 -3.53 -10.87
CA LEU A 16 -19.99 -4.28 -11.30
C LEU A 16 -19.39 -3.69 -12.58
N VAL A 17 -20.21 -3.37 -13.59
CA VAL A 17 -19.76 -2.71 -14.82
C VAL A 17 -19.12 -1.35 -14.51
N ARG A 18 -19.70 -0.52 -13.64
CA ARG A 18 -19.10 0.75 -13.24
C ARG A 18 -17.76 0.58 -12.54
N ALA A 19 -17.64 -0.39 -11.64
CA ALA A 19 -16.39 -0.69 -10.95
C ALA A 19 -15.31 -1.17 -11.92
N LEU A 20 -15.67 -1.98 -12.92
CA LEU A 20 -14.76 -2.43 -13.98
C LEU A 20 -14.34 -1.28 -14.90
N LEU A 21 -15.26 -0.41 -15.33
CA LEU A 21 -14.94 0.76 -16.13
C LEU A 21 -13.99 1.71 -15.38
N PHE A 22 -14.27 1.95 -14.10
CA PHE A 22 -13.41 2.77 -13.26
C PHE A 22 -12.04 2.13 -13.06
N PHE A 23 -11.98 0.80 -12.86
CA PHE A 23 -10.73 0.06 -12.80
C PHE A 23 -9.90 0.24 -14.06
N MET A 24 -10.52 0.05 -15.23
CA MET A 24 -9.85 0.23 -16.52
C MET A 24 -9.36 1.66 -16.72
N ALA A 25 -10.13 2.66 -16.28
CA ALA A 25 -9.69 4.06 -16.30
C ALA A 25 -8.46 4.27 -15.42
N CYS A 26 -8.46 3.76 -14.18
CA CYS A 26 -7.30 3.81 -13.29
C CYS A 26 -6.09 3.09 -13.88
N TYR A 27 -6.29 1.91 -14.47
CA TYR A 27 -5.23 1.16 -15.13
C TYR A 27 -4.63 1.94 -16.31
N MET A 28 -5.45 2.58 -17.14
CA MET A 28 -4.96 3.45 -18.21
C MET A 28 -4.12 4.61 -17.66
N VAL A 29 -4.54 5.22 -16.55
CA VAL A 29 -3.75 6.24 -15.87
C VAL A 29 -2.41 5.67 -15.38
N PHE A 30 -2.41 4.51 -14.72
CA PHE A 30 -1.17 3.85 -14.28
C PHE A 30 -0.26 3.49 -15.45
N TRP A 31 -0.82 3.02 -16.55
CA TRP A 31 -0.08 2.71 -17.77
C TRP A 31 0.60 3.97 -18.33
N VAL A 32 -0.13 5.08 -18.46
CA VAL A 32 0.42 6.37 -18.91
C VAL A 32 1.51 6.86 -17.96
N VAL A 33 1.25 6.88 -16.65
CA VAL A 33 2.21 7.37 -15.65
C VAL A 33 3.49 6.55 -15.65
N THR A 34 3.40 5.22 -15.68
CA THR A 34 4.57 4.33 -15.67
C THR A 34 5.38 4.45 -16.97
N HIS A 35 4.72 4.57 -18.12
CA HIS A 35 5.41 4.76 -19.41
C HIS A 35 6.07 6.14 -19.52
N LEU A 36 5.39 7.20 -19.09
CA LEU A 36 5.97 8.55 -19.06
C LEU A 36 7.14 8.63 -18.07
N SER A 37 7.01 8.01 -16.90
CA SER A 37 8.08 7.96 -15.90
C SER A 37 9.29 7.18 -16.43
N TRP A 38 9.06 6.03 -17.07
CA TRP A 38 10.11 5.26 -17.72
C TRP A 38 10.83 6.06 -18.80
N TRP A 39 10.07 6.65 -19.73
CA TRP A 39 10.62 7.49 -20.80
C TRP A 39 11.45 8.65 -20.24
N PHE A 40 10.93 9.35 -19.24
CA PHE A 40 11.62 10.49 -18.65
C PHE A 40 12.88 10.09 -17.88
N LEU A 41 12.77 9.11 -16.96
CA LEU A 41 13.86 8.74 -16.06
C LEU A 41 14.93 7.91 -16.76
N ILE A 42 14.53 6.92 -17.55
CA ILE A 42 15.46 5.95 -18.14
C ILE A 42 15.93 6.42 -19.50
N GLU A 43 15.02 6.72 -20.42
CA GLU A 43 15.37 7.02 -21.82
C GLU A 43 15.89 8.44 -22.01
N LYS A 44 15.33 9.43 -21.28
CA LYS A 44 15.72 10.84 -21.41
C LYS A 44 16.79 11.26 -20.42
N ALA A 45 16.65 10.94 -19.15
CA ALA A 45 17.65 11.28 -18.14
C ALA A 45 18.83 10.29 -18.09
N GLY A 46 18.73 9.13 -18.76
CA GLY A 46 19.81 8.15 -18.84
C GLY A 46 20.08 7.44 -17.51
N ILE A 47 19.09 7.36 -16.61
CA ILE A 47 19.27 6.67 -15.33
C ILE A 47 19.42 5.17 -15.57
N GLU A 48 20.60 4.64 -15.23
CA GLU A 48 20.86 3.21 -15.22
C GLU A 48 20.40 2.60 -13.89
N ILE A 49 19.50 1.62 -13.95
CA ILE A 49 19.05 0.87 -12.78
C ILE A 49 20.18 -0.01 -12.26
N LYS A 50 20.59 0.21 -11.00
CA LYS A 50 21.67 -0.51 -10.32
C LYS A 50 21.20 -1.06 -8.98
N LYS A 51 21.88 -2.10 -8.50
CA LYS A 51 21.67 -2.62 -7.15
C LYS A 51 22.20 -1.61 -6.13
N LEU A 52 21.35 -1.17 -5.20
CA LEU A 52 21.77 -0.28 -4.12
C LEU A 52 22.61 -1.03 -3.07
N SER A 53 23.85 -0.58 -2.85
CA SER A 53 24.75 -1.18 -1.86
C SER A 53 24.17 -1.08 -0.43
N PRO A 54 24.34 -2.10 0.43
CA PRO A 54 23.79 -2.13 1.79
C PRO A 54 24.13 -0.91 2.66
N GLN A 55 25.30 -0.31 2.46
CA GLN A 55 25.73 0.90 3.18
C GLN A 55 24.79 2.11 2.99
N TYR A 56 23.99 2.12 1.90
CA TYR A 56 23.06 3.20 1.59
C TYR A 56 21.61 2.91 2.02
N TRP A 57 21.30 1.70 2.50
CA TRP A 57 19.93 1.37 2.94
C TRP A 57 19.41 2.26 4.07
N PRO A 58 20.22 2.63 5.10
CA PRO A 58 19.74 3.57 6.13
C PRO A 58 19.39 4.95 5.56
N ALA A 59 20.21 5.47 4.64
CA ALA A 59 19.95 6.73 3.96
C ALA A 59 18.69 6.66 3.10
N PHE A 60 18.50 5.55 2.37
CA PHE A 60 17.27 5.29 1.62
C PHE A 60 16.04 5.38 2.50
N ILE A 61 16.02 4.65 3.63
CA ILE A 61 14.88 4.62 4.56
C ILE A 61 14.61 6.01 5.12
N PHE A 62 15.65 6.72 5.54
CA PHE A 62 15.51 8.07 6.06
C PHE A 62 14.87 9.00 5.02
N VAL A 63 15.46 9.12 3.83
CA VAL A 63 14.93 10.00 2.78
C VAL A 63 13.51 9.57 2.37
N PHE A 64 13.25 8.27 2.26
CA PHE A 64 11.93 7.73 1.93
C PHE A 64 10.86 8.17 2.94
N VAL A 65 11.10 7.95 4.24
CA VAL A 65 10.15 8.31 5.29
C VAL A 65 9.94 9.81 5.37
N PHE A 66 11.02 10.60 5.36
CA PHE A 66 10.94 12.06 5.45
C PHE A 66 10.34 12.71 4.21
N PHE A 67 10.42 12.07 3.04
CA PHE A 67 9.74 12.53 1.84
C PHE A 67 8.25 12.17 1.87
N PHE A 68 7.90 10.90 2.08
CA PHE A 68 6.52 10.45 1.95
C PHE A 68 5.63 10.86 3.13
N LEU A 69 6.13 10.90 4.36
CA LEU A 69 5.33 11.27 5.54
C LEU A 69 4.60 12.63 5.39
N PRO A 70 5.30 13.75 5.08
CA PRO A 70 4.63 15.02 4.87
C PRO A 70 3.71 14.98 3.64
N CYS A 71 4.13 14.37 2.53
CA CYS A 71 3.32 14.28 1.32
C CYS A 71 1.98 13.58 1.60
N LEU A 72 2.00 12.45 2.30
CA LEU A 72 0.80 11.69 2.67
C LEU A 72 -0.09 12.49 3.63
N TYR A 73 0.50 13.16 4.63
CA TYR A 73 -0.26 14.00 5.57
C TYR A 73 -0.97 15.16 4.86
N PHE A 74 -0.23 15.90 4.02
CA PHE A 74 -0.79 17.05 3.31
C PHE A 74 -1.81 16.60 2.27
N PHE A 75 -1.56 15.52 1.54
CA PHE A 75 -2.55 14.95 0.62
C PHE A 75 -3.86 14.61 1.34
N CYS A 76 -3.81 13.87 2.44
CA CYS A 76 -5.01 13.53 3.21
C CYS A 76 -5.68 14.79 3.83
N SER A 77 -4.91 15.78 4.25
CA SER A 77 -5.43 17.07 4.73
C SER A 77 -6.12 17.88 3.62
N LEU A 78 -5.60 17.85 2.39
CA LEU A 78 -6.24 18.44 1.22
C LEU A 78 -7.56 17.74 0.89
N VAL A 79 -7.57 16.40 0.94
CA VAL A 79 -8.80 15.58 0.78
C VAL A 79 -9.82 15.92 1.86
N ALA A 80 -9.38 16.15 3.10
CA ALA A 80 -10.22 16.58 4.22
C ALA A 80 -10.65 18.06 4.13
N LYS A 81 -10.00 18.86 3.28
CA LYS A 81 -10.11 20.33 3.19
C LYS A 81 -9.74 21.07 4.47
N ARG A 82 -8.93 20.45 5.34
CA ARG A 82 -8.40 21.03 6.58
C ARG A 82 -7.26 20.17 7.11
N PHE A 83 -6.43 20.74 7.97
CA PHE A 83 -5.42 19.97 8.68
C PHE A 83 -6.04 18.91 9.58
N LEU A 84 -5.49 17.70 9.51
CA LEU A 84 -5.96 16.56 10.27
C LEU A 84 -5.40 16.59 11.70
N THR A 85 -6.28 16.33 12.67
CA THR A 85 -5.90 16.11 14.07
C THR A 85 -5.48 14.67 14.27
N ILE A 86 -4.29 14.43 14.81
CA ILE A 86 -3.74 13.09 14.98
C ILE A 86 -4.09 12.53 16.37
N ASN A 87 -4.85 11.42 16.39
CA ASN A 87 -5.02 10.61 17.58
C ASN A 87 -3.92 9.55 17.62
N TYR A 88 -2.89 9.78 18.44
CA TYR A 88 -1.70 8.91 18.49
C TYR A 88 -2.02 7.46 18.84
N SER A 89 -2.96 7.20 19.75
CA SER A 89 -3.32 5.84 20.14
C SER A 89 -3.91 5.05 18.98
N LYS A 90 -4.82 5.67 18.21
CA LYS A 90 -5.37 5.05 16.99
C LYS A 90 -4.32 4.97 15.89
N LEU A 91 -3.49 5.99 15.73
CA LEU A 91 -2.44 5.98 14.71
C LEU A 91 -1.49 4.78 14.90
N VAL A 92 -0.97 4.58 16.11
CA VAL A 92 -0.08 3.45 16.42
C VAL A 92 -0.75 2.11 16.16
N LEU A 93 -2.05 1.99 16.43
CA LEU A 93 -2.83 0.81 16.09
C LEU A 93 -2.84 0.54 14.59
N TYR A 94 -3.18 1.54 13.78
CA TYR A 94 -3.18 1.41 12.31
C TYR A 94 -1.79 1.06 11.78
N MET A 95 -0.75 1.76 12.23
CA MET A 95 0.64 1.52 11.83
C MET A 95 1.08 0.08 12.15
N GLY A 96 0.83 -0.39 13.37
CA GLY A 96 1.23 -1.73 13.81
C GLY A 96 0.46 -2.84 13.10
N CYS A 97 -0.88 -2.72 13.01
CA CYS A 97 -1.70 -3.73 12.34
C CYS A 97 -1.42 -3.80 10.83
N THR A 98 -1.22 -2.67 10.16
CA THR A 98 -0.86 -2.65 8.73
C THR A 98 0.49 -3.32 8.51
N PHE A 99 1.51 -3.01 9.33
CA PHE A 99 2.82 -3.65 9.22
C PHE A 99 2.74 -5.16 9.43
N PHE A 100 2.14 -5.60 10.54
CA PHE A 100 2.00 -7.04 10.82
C PHE A 100 1.24 -7.77 9.71
N GLY A 101 0.11 -7.20 9.27
CA GLY A 101 -0.69 -7.77 8.20
C GLY A 101 0.09 -7.87 6.89
N ALA A 102 0.84 -6.83 6.53
CA ALA A 102 1.67 -6.82 5.33
C ALA A 102 2.77 -7.89 5.37
N MET A 103 3.50 -8.03 6.49
CA MET A 103 4.56 -9.04 6.61
C MET A 103 4.09 -10.46 6.29
N TRP A 104 2.95 -10.86 6.85
CA TRP A 104 2.37 -12.17 6.55
C TRP A 104 1.82 -12.23 5.14
N TYR A 105 1.14 -11.17 4.70
CA TYR A 105 0.51 -11.14 3.41
C TYR A 105 1.51 -11.26 2.26
N GLU A 106 2.61 -10.52 2.33
CA GLU A 106 3.68 -10.56 1.33
C GLU A 106 4.27 -11.95 1.16
N ILE A 107 4.69 -12.56 2.28
CA ILE A 107 5.33 -13.88 2.28
C ILE A 107 4.35 -14.94 1.75
N ILE A 108 3.10 -14.94 2.25
CA ILE A 108 2.07 -15.89 1.80
C ILE A 108 1.79 -15.68 0.32
N LEU A 109 1.57 -14.43 -0.12
CA LEU A 109 1.18 -14.14 -1.48
C LEU A 109 2.27 -14.52 -2.47
N ASP A 110 3.52 -14.13 -2.24
CA ASP A 110 4.62 -14.48 -3.14
C ASP A 110 4.86 -15.99 -3.18
N THR A 111 4.71 -16.69 -2.05
CA THR A 111 4.76 -18.16 -2.02
C THR A 111 3.67 -18.78 -2.90
N LEU A 112 2.46 -18.23 -2.87
CA LEU A 112 1.36 -18.68 -3.73
C LEU A 112 1.63 -18.35 -5.20
N PHE A 113 2.17 -17.17 -5.51
CA PHE A 113 2.56 -16.79 -6.87
C PHE A 113 3.59 -17.75 -7.43
N VAL A 114 4.65 -18.07 -6.68
CA VAL A 114 5.66 -19.05 -7.10
C VAL A 114 5.02 -20.42 -7.34
N LYS A 115 4.12 -20.85 -6.46
CA LYS A 115 3.46 -22.17 -6.57
C LYS A 115 2.52 -22.27 -7.78
N PHE A 116 1.76 -21.22 -8.08
CA PHE A 116 0.69 -21.28 -9.10
C PHE A 116 1.06 -20.65 -10.44
N VAL A 117 1.94 -19.65 -10.45
CA VAL A 117 2.38 -18.90 -11.64
C VAL A 117 3.81 -19.28 -12.05
N GLY A 118 4.58 -19.89 -11.13
CA GLY A 118 5.97 -20.30 -11.39
C GLY A 118 7.00 -19.19 -11.19
N GLN A 119 6.57 -17.99 -10.77
CA GLN A 119 7.43 -16.84 -10.47
C GLN A 119 6.80 -16.00 -9.35
N PRO A 120 7.60 -15.23 -8.58
CA PRO A 120 7.05 -14.32 -7.57
C PRO A 120 6.29 -13.17 -8.23
N GLY A 121 5.36 -12.55 -7.48
CA GLY A 121 4.62 -11.38 -7.94
C GLY A 121 5.49 -10.11 -7.93
N TRP A 122 6.44 -10.03 -7.01
CA TRP A 122 7.46 -8.98 -7.00
C TRP A 122 8.75 -9.45 -6.33
N LEU A 123 9.79 -8.62 -6.44
CA LEU A 123 11.02 -8.78 -5.68
C LEU A 123 11.52 -7.45 -5.18
N TYR A 124 11.69 -7.33 -3.87
CA TYR A 124 12.36 -6.20 -3.24
C TYR A 124 13.82 -6.12 -3.66
N LYS A 125 14.30 -4.90 -3.91
CA LYS A 125 15.70 -4.64 -4.31
C LYS A 125 16.49 -3.82 -3.29
N VAL A 126 15.80 -3.16 -2.36
CA VAL A 126 16.41 -2.47 -1.22
C VAL A 126 16.18 -3.30 0.03
N TRP A 127 17.26 -3.65 0.74
CA TRP A 127 17.24 -4.51 1.93
C TRP A 127 16.35 -5.77 1.79
N PRO A 128 16.53 -6.59 0.73
CA PRO A 128 15.70 -7.78 0.52
C PRO A 128 15.88 -8.80 1.65
N ILE A 129 14.78 -9.42 2.06
CA ILE A 129 14.70 -10.50 3.05
C ILE A 129 13.84 -11.62 2.43
N HIS A 130 14.02 -12.88 2.86
CA HIS A 130 13.27 -14.04 2.37
C HIS A 130 13.28 -14.16 0.84
N TYR A 131 14.47 -14.27 0.26
CA TYR A 131 14.70 -14.29 -1.20
C TYR A 131 14.24 -13.03 -1.96
N GLY A 132 13.89 -11.97 -1.23
CA GLY A 132 13.39 -10.72 -1.79
C GLY A 132 11.86 -10.64 -1.84
N TYR A 133 11.12 -11.59 -1.28
CA TYR A 133 9.65 -11.50 -1.18
C TYR A 133 9.19 -10.38 -0.24
N THR A 134 10.04 -10.03 0.74
CA THR A 134 9.85 -8.86 1.60
C THR A 134 11.16 -8.09 1.79
N SER A 135 11.13 -7.03 2.58
CA SER A 135 12.27 -6.16 2.82
C SER A 135 12.32 -5.61 4.25
N GLY A 136 13.54 -5.37 4.72
CA GLY A 136 13.78 -4.59 5.95
C GLY A 136 13.21 -3.18 5.89
N VAL A 137 13.08 -2.59 4.68
CA VAL A 137 12.39 -1.30 4.47
C VAL A 137 10.91 -1.39 4.88
N GLY A 138 10.32 -2.59 4.81
CA GLY A 138 8.94 -2.87 5.22
C GLY A 138 8.63 -2.46 6.66
N MET A 139 9.62 -2.49 7.57
CA MET A 139 9.49 -2.02 8.96
C MET A 139 9.11 -0.54 9.07
N PHE A 140 9.32 0.26 8.03
CA PHE A 140 9.04 1.69 8.01
C PHE A 140 7.97 2.04 6.99
N MET A 141 8.05 1.41 5.82
CA MET A 141 7.14 1.65 4.71
C MET A 141 5.70 1.20 5.03
N TRP A 142 5.51 0.03 5.63
CA TRP A 142 4.16 -0.45 5.95
C TRP A 142 3.51 0.32 7.10
N PRO A 143 4.21 0.68 8.19
CA PRO A 143 3.68 1.66 9.13
C PRO A 143 3.34 3.01 8.48
N LEU A 144 4.15 3.48 7.54
CA LEU A 144 3.87 4.71 6.81
C LEU A 144 2.59 4.59 5.96
N TYR A 145 2.35 3.42 5.35
CA TYR A 145 1.07 3.13 4.71
C TYR A 145 -0.08 3.08 5.74
N GLY A 146 0.14 2.50 6.93
CA GLY A 146 -0.83 2.52 8.04
C GLY A 146 -1.17 3.96 8.50
N PHE A 147 -0.18 4.85 8.54
CA PHE A 147 -0.37 6.28 8.77
C PHE A 147 -1.25 6.92 7.67
N PHE A 148 -0.98 6.61 6.40
CA PHE A 148 -1.82 7.06 5.29
C PHE A 148 -3.26 6.58 5.43
N VAL A 149 -3.48 5.29 5.71
CA VAL A 149 -4.82 4.71 5.89
C VAL A 149 -5.56 5.39 7.06
N PHE A 150 -4.89 5.65 8.17
CA PHE A 150 -5.46 6.41 9.29
C PHE A 150 -5.90 7.82 8.88
N CYS A 151 -5.01 8.55 8.19
CA CYS A 151 -5.29 9.91 7.73
C CYS A 151 -6.41 9.95 6.69
N MET A 152 -6.41 9.02 5.73
CA MET A 152 -7.43 8.93 4.68
C MET A 152 -8.80 8.57 5.26
N ASN A 153 -8.86 7.65 6.22
CA ASN A 153 -10.11 7.35 6.93
C ASN A 153 -10.66 8.58 7.65
N SER A 154 -9.78 9.33 8.33
CA SER A 154 -10.16 10.59 8.99
C SER A 154 -10.66 11.62 7.96
N ALA A 155 -9.99 11.74 6.82
CA ALA A 155 -10.39 12.64 5.74
C ALA A 155 -11.77 12.29 5.16
N ILE A 156 -12.04 11.00 4.92
CA ILE A 156 -13.34 10.50 4.44
C ILE A 156 -14.46 10.73 5.48
N GLU A 157 -14.15 10.62 6.77
CA GLU A 157 -15.13 10.90 7.83
C GLU A 157 -15.54 12.37 7.86
N ILE A 158 -14.55 13.26 7.73
CA ILE A 158 -14.65 14.70 7.81
C ILE A 158 -15.32 15.30 6.56
N ASN A 159 -14.91 14.87 5.37
CA ASN A 159 -15.40 15.44 4.13
C ASN A 159 -16.73 14.79 3.70
N SER A 160 -17.82 15.52 3.89
CA SER A 160 -19.18 15.06 3.55
C SER A 160 -19.35 14.68 2.07
N LYS A 161 -18.56 15.24 1.15
CA LYS A 161 -18.58 14.87 -0.27
C LYS A 161 -18.11 13.43 -0.53
N LEU A 162 -17.38 12.84 0.41
CA LEU A 162 -16.86 11.46 0.34
C LEU A 162 -17.76 10.46 1.08
N ALA A 163 -18.97 10.85 1.46
CA ALA A 163 -19.90 9.99 2.20
C ALA A 163 -20.17 8.64 1.50
N TYR A 164 -20.15 8.60 0.17
CA TYR A 164 -20.33 7.36 -0.60
C TYR A 164 -19.20 6.35 -0.39
N ILE A 165 -17.98 6.80 -0.05
CA ILE A 165 -16.80 5.97 0.22
C ILE A 165 -16.85 5.38 1.64
N LYS A 166 -17.76 5.83 2.53
CA LYS A 166 -17.82 5.33 3.92
C LYS A 166 -18.19 3.84 4.01
N ASN A 167 -18.74 3.24 2.96
CA ASN A 167 -19.04 1.82 2.94
C ASN A 167 -17.76 0.99 2.77
N GLY A 168 -17.69 -0.19 3.42
CA GLY A 168 -16.49 -1.01 3.44
C GLY A 168 -16.00 -1.43 2.05
N ALA A 169 -16.90 -1.79 1.13
CA ALA A 169 -16.51 -2.20 -0.23
C ALA A 169 -15.84 -1.07 -1.02
N ALA A 170 -16.38 0.16 -0.93
CA ALA A 170 -15.77 1.32 -1.57
C ALA A 170 -14.41 1.67 -0.95
N LYS A 171 -14.26 1.57 0.37
CA LYS A 171 -12.95 1.74 1.02
C LYS A 171 -11.94 0.68 0.57
N THR A 172 -12.34 -0.59 0.55
CA THR A 172 -11.49 -1.69 0.07
C THR A 172 -10.98 -1.43 -1.33
N TYR A 173 -11.89 -1.03 -2.22
CA TYR A 173 -11.56 -0.76 -3.61
C TYR A 173 -10.65 0.47 -3.74
N LEU A 174 -10.93 1.55 -3.01
CA LEU A 174 -10.07 2.74 -2.96
C LEU A 174 -8.66 2.39 -2.49
N PHE A 175 -8.52 1.69 -1.37
CA PHE A 175 -7.21 1.34 -0.82
C PHE A 175 -6.43 0.36 -1.69
N ALA A 176 -7.11 -0.53 -2.43
CA ALA A 176 -6.44 -1.39 -3.40
C ALA A 176 -5.83 -0.58 -4.56
N LEU A 177 -6.54 0.45 -5.05
CA LEU A 177 -6.00 1.36 -6.06
C LEU A 177 -4.91 2.27 -5.51
N ASP A 178 -5.10 2.82 -4.30
CA ASP A 178 -4.11 3.68 -3.64
C ASP A 178 -2.80 2.91 -3.39
N ALA A 179 -2.88 1.62 -3.03
CA ALA A 179 -1.69 0.77 -2.88
C ALA A 179 -0.89 0.73 -4.19
N MET A 180 -1.53 0.41 -5.31
CA MET A 180 -0.85 0.40 -6.63
C MET A 180 -0.27 1.78 -7.00
N ALA A 181 -1.03 2.86 -6.75
CA ALA A 181 -0.57 4.21 -7.04
C ALA A 181 0.66 4.59 -6.19
N LEU A 182 0.64 4.26 -4.90
CA LEU A 182 1.75 4.51 -3.98
C LEU A 182 2.99 3.69 -4.32
N GLU A 183 2.83 2.47 -4.84
CA GLU A 183 3.96 1.68 -5.34
C GLU A 183 4.62 2.29 -6.55
N ILE A 184 3.81 2.75 -7.51
CA ILE A 184 4.31 3.47 -8.69
C ILE A 184 5.10 4.69 -8.21
N LEU A 185 4.54 5.50 -7.30
CA LEU A 185 5.22 6.67 -6.75
C LEU A 185 6.50 6.30 -5.97
N ALA A 186 6.47 5.23 -5.17
CA ALA A 186 7.62 4.75 -4.42
C ALA A 186 8.74 4.26 -5.34
N ASN A 187 8.42 3.59 -6.44
CA ASN A 187 9.40 3.20 -7.45
C ASN A 187 9.92 4.40 -8.26
N ILE A 188 9.07 5.36 -8.64
CA ILE A 188 9.52 6.63 -9.25
C ILE A 188 10.51 7.34 -8.33
N PHE A 189 10.18 7.47 -7.04
CA PHE A 189 11.05 8.05 -6.03
C PHE A 189 12.39 7.29 -5.93
N SER A 190 12.33 5.96 -5.84
CA SER A 190 13.52 5.12 -5.68
C SER A 190 14.45 5.18 -6.89
N ILE A 191 13.88 5.18 -8.10
CA ILE A 191 14.64 5.28 -9.35
C ILE A 191 15.25 6.67 -9.48
N SER A 192 14.48 7.73 -9.22
CA SER A 192 14.95 9.11 -9.39
C SER A 192 16.08 9.50 -8.43
N LEU A 193 16.07 9.00 -7.18
CA LEU A 193 17.05 9.40 -6.17
C LEU A 193 18.15 8.37 -5.91
N PHE A 194 17.83 7.08 -6.05
CA PHE A 194 18.75 5.99 -5.70
C PHE A 194 19.05 5.05 -6.88
N HIS A 195 18.50 5.33 -8.05
CA HIS A 195 18.73 4.60 -9.30
C HIS A 195 18.46 3.09 -9.14
N THR A 196 17.47 2.73 -8.32
CA THR A 196 17.06 1.34 -8.08
C THR A 196 15.55 1.26 -8.00
N TYR A 197 14.99 0.09 -8.28
CA TYR A 197 13.63 -0.22 -7.81
C TYR A 197 13.61 -0.36 -6.29
N LEU A 198 12.47 -0.05 -5.67
CA LEU A 198 12.17 -0.55 -4.33
C LEU A 198 11.60 -1.96 -4.45
N PHE A 199 10.58 -2.12 -5.28
CA PHE A 199 9.96 -3.39 -5.63
C PHE A 199 9.98 -3.56 -7.15
N TYR A 200 10.43 -4.73 -7.61
CA TYR A 200 10.43 -5.09 -9.01
C TYR A 200 9.31 -6.07 -9.28
N TYR A 201 8.23 -5.59 -9.90
CA TYR A 201 7.02 -6.40 -10.14
C TYR A 201 7.14 -7.33 -11.35
N LEU A 202 6.48 -8.49 -11.28
CA LEU A 202 6.41 -9.49 -12.33
C LEU A 202 4.95 -9.96 -12.53
N PRO A 203 4.46 -10.01 -13.79
CA PRO A 203 5.11 -9.59 -15.03
C PRO A 203 5.29 -8.07 -15.14
N GLY A 204 6.07 -7.62 -16.12
CA GLY A 204 6.43 -6.21 -16.31
C GLY A 204 5.45 -5.36 -17.12
N ASP A 205 4.14 -5.65 -17.07
CA ASP A 205 3.13 -4.96 -17.88
C ASP A 205 3.06 -3.44 -17.62
N LEU A 206 3.40 -3.01 -16.40
CA LEU A 206 3.52 -1.62 -16.00
C LEU A 206 4.97 -1.21 -15.72
N ARG A 207 5.89 -1.66 -16.59
CA ARG A 207 7.34 -1.35 -16.52
C ARG A 207 7.96 -1.73 -15.17
N HIS A 208 7.48 -2.80 -14.56
CA HIS A 208 7.91 -3.30 -13.25
C HIS A 208 7.66 -2.35 -12.06
N PHE A 209 6.96 -1.23 -12.25
CA PHE A 209 6.55 -0.33 -11.15
C PHE A 209 5.47 -0.96 -10.26
N THR A 210 4.56 -1.70 -10.89
CA THR A 210 3.52 -2.56 -10.30
C THR A 210 3.09 -3.56 -11.39
N THR A 211 2.00 -4.31 -11.21
CA THR A 211 1.42 -5.19 -12.25
C THR A 211 -0.09 -5.30 -12.11
N ILE A 212 -0.82 -5.46 -13.21
CA ILE A 212 -2.26 -5.73 -13.15
C ILE A 212 -2.60 -6.96 -12.31
N GLN A 213 -1.71 -7.95 -12.27
CA GLN A 213 -1.93 -9.21 -11.55
C GLN A 213 -2.04 -9.01 -10.03
N ILE A 214 -1.45 -7.94 -9.47
CA ILE A 214 -1.47 -7.69 -8.03
C ILE A 214 -2.78 -7.07 -7.55
N PHE A 215 -3.59 -6.54 -8.46
CA PHE A 215 -4.82 -5.83 -8.07
C PHE A 215 -5.82 -6.72 -7.32
N ILE A 216 -6.06 -7.94 -7.80
CA ILE A 216 -6.98 -8.89 -7.12
C ILE A 216 -6.45 -9.25 -5.73
N PRO A 217 -5.15 -9.62 -5.58
CA PRO A 217 -4.52 -9.73 -4.27
C PRO A 217 -4.76 -8.49 -3.38
N TYR A 218 -4.55 -7.28 -3.88
CA TYR A 218 -4.77 -6.05 -3.11
C TYR A 218 -6.22 -5.80 -2.71
N LEU A 219 -7.19 -6.13 -3.55
CA LEU A 219 -8.60 -6.12 -3.14
C LEU A 219 -8.84 -7.05 -1.95
N PHE A 220 -8.23 -8.24 -1.95
CA PHE A 220 -8.35 -9.17 -0.84
C PHE A 220 -7.66 -8.64 0.43
N ALA A 221 -6.41 -8.20 0.34
CA ALA A 221 -5.65 -7.66 1.47
C ALA A 221 -6.33 -6.43 2.09
N CYS A 222 -6.73 -5.47 1.25
CA CYS A 222 -7.42 -4.28 1.71
C CYS A 222 -8.83 -4.61 2.24
N GLY A 223 -9.47 -5.66 1.71
CA GLY A 223 -10.74 -6.18 2.24
C GLY A 223 -10.59 -6.72 3.65
N LEU A 224 -9.58 -7.56 3.90
CA LEU A 224 -9.23 -8.02 5.23
C LEU A 224 -8.83 -6.86 6.16
N GLY A 225 -8.08 -5.89 5.64
CA GLY A 225 -7.73 -4.66 6.35
C GLY A 225 -8.95 -3.84 6.78
N ALA A 226 -9.93 -3.67 5.88
CA ALA A 226 -11.17 -2.95 6.18
C ALA A 226 -12.02 -3.68 7.23
N ILE A 227 -12.13 -5.01 7.15
CA ILE A 227 -12.84 -5.82 8.16
C ILE A 227 -12.12 -5.72 9.52
N THR A 228 -10.79 -5.85 9.51
CA THR A 228 -9.97 -5.73 10.71
C THR A 228 -10.09 -4.35 11.33
N SER A 229 -10.05 -3.28 10.53
CA SER A 229 -10.26 -1.90 10.98
C SER A 229 -11.63 -1.75 11.68
N LEU A 230 -12.71 -2.27 11.09
CA LEU A 230 -14.04 -2.24 11.71
C LEU A 230 -14.10 -3.02 13.03
N PHE A 231 -13.36 -4.13 13.14
CA PHE A 231 -13.25 -4.88 14.39
C PHE A 231 -12.48 -4.08 15.45
N LEU A 232 -11.34 -3.51 15.07
CA LEU A 232 -10.46 -2.73 15.95
C LEU A 232 -11.11 -1.44 16.44
N GLU A 233 -11.96 -0.80 15.63
CA GLU A 233 -12.76 0.36 16.04
C GLU A 233 -13.76 0.04 17.16
N ARG A 234 -14.20 -1.22 17.29
CA ARG A 234 -15.06 -1.66 18.40
C ARG A 234 -14.31 -1.77 19.72
N LEU A 235 -12.98 -1.95 19.67
CA LEU A 235 -12.15 -1.92 20.87
C LEU A 235 -12.13 -0.48 21.37
N LYS A 236 -12.66 -0.22 22.57
CA LYS A 236 -12.74 1.14 23.13
C LYS A 236 -11.48 1.57 23.89
N LYS A 237 -10.56 0.65 24.17
CA LYS A 237 -9.39 0.84 25.04
C LYS A 237 -8.15 0.15 24.45
N ASN A 238 -6.97 0.54 24.93
CA ASN A 238 -5.67 -0.11 24.69
C ASN A 238 -5.15 -0.07 23.24
N HIS A 239 -5.66 0.80 22.37
CA HIS A 239 -5.21 0.91 20.97
C HIS A 239 -3.70 1.04 20.82
N PHE A 240 -3.07 1.86 21.66
CA PHE A 240 -1.62 2.06 21.61
C PHE A 240 -0.85 0.77 21.88
N ILE A 241 -1.19 0.07 22.97
CA ILE A 241 -0.50 -1.17 23.37
C ILE A 241 -0.72 -2.26 22.32
N ILE A 242 -1.95 -2.41 21.81
CA ILE A 242 -2.26 -3.37 20.76
C ILE A 242 -1.44 -3.08 19.50
N GLY A 243 -1.41 -1.82 19.06
CA GLY A 243 -0.60 -1.40 17.91
C GLY A 243 0.89 -1.69 18.10
N LEU A 244 1.43 -1.40 19.28
CA LEU A 244 2.82 -1.70 19.61
C LEU A 244 3.10 -3.22 19.57
N ILE A 245 2.21 -4.03 20.13
CA ILE A 245 2.33 -5.51 20.09
C ILE A 245 2.33 -6.00 18.65
N PHE A 246 1.40 -5.53 17.80
CA PHE A 246 1.38 -5.90 16.39
C PHE A 246 2.65 -5.46 15.66
N TYR A 247 3.15 -4.25 15.94
CA TYR A 247 4.40 -3.79 15.36
C TYR A 247 5.58 -4.71 15.74
N LEU A 248 5.74 -5.01 17.03
CA LEU A 248 6.79 -5.91 17.51
C LEU A 248 6.65 -7.32 16.94
N ALA A 249 5.42 -7.84 16.88
CA ALA A 249 5.14 -9.12 16.23
C ALA A 249 5.52 -9.09 14.74
N GLY A 250 5.28 -7.97 14.05
CA GLY A 250 5.70 -7.78 12.66
C GLY A 250 7.22 -7.79 12.49
N VAL A 251 7.96 -7.14 13.40
CA VAL A 251 9.44 -7.18 13.41
C VAL A 251 9.92 -8.62 13.61
N ILE A 252 9.34 -9.35 14.57
CA ILE A 252 9.68 -10.76 14.81
C ILE A 252 9.37 -11.60 13.57
N SER A 253 8.18 -11.46 12.97
CA SER A 253 7.80 -12.19 11.76
C SER A 253 8.75 -11.91 10.58
N LEU A 254 9.14 -10.65 10.39
CA LEU A 254 10.06 -10.27 9.33
C LEU A 254 11.41 -10.99 9.44
N PHE A 255 11.97 -11.12 10.63
CA PHE A 255 13.28 -11.74 10.81
C PHE A 255 13.24 -13.25 11.08
N TRP A 256 12.12 -13.78 11.57
CA TRP A 256 12.01 -15.18 12.00
C TRP A 256 11.45 -16.11 10.92
N LEU A 257 10.58 -15.64 10.01
CA LEU A 257 9.93 -16.49 8.99
C LEU A 257 10.87 -17.01 7.87
N ALA A 258 12.16 -17.22 8.17
CA ALA A 258 13.17 -17.78 7.28
C ALA A 258 13.07 -19.31 7.18
#